data_AF-A0A7S2FFJ8-F1
#
_entry.id   AF-A0A7S2FFJ8-F1
#
_cell.length_a   1.000
_cell.length_b   1.000
_cell.length_c   1.000
_cell.angle_alpha   90.00
_cell.angle_beta   90.00
_cell.angle_gamma   90.00
#
_symmetry.space_group_name_H-M   'P 1'
#
loop_
_entity.id
_entity.type
_entity.pdbx_description
1 polymer ?
#
loop_
_entity_poly.entity_id
_entity_poly.type
_entity_poly.pdbx_seq_one_letter_code
_entity_poly.pdbx_strand_id
1 'polypeptide(L)'
;MLATEGMLALKKYGVQPATAVEVINASSGASLQVQRLPDNVISRKFAYGFALGLMHKDCRIAGNLVASQTPGATLIPKVVTLLGEAEERYGPNADYTQIARLLEERTGITLG
;
A
#
# COMPACT_ATOMS: atom_id res chain seq x y z
N MET A 1 0.88 0.23 -0.99
CA MET A 1 0.94 -0.28 -2.37
C MET A 1 2.26 0.09 -3.04
N LEU A 2 2.41 1.23 -3.72
CA LEU A 2 3.65 1.54 -4.45
C LEU A 2 4.91 1.50 -3.57
N ALA A 3 4.87 2.19 -2.42
CA ALA A 3 5.96 2.14 -1.45
C ALA A 3 6.21 0.71 -0.93
N THR A 4 5.15 -0.08 -0.72
CA THR A 4 5.24 -1.47 -0.29
C THR A 4 5.96 -2.34 -1.34
N GLU A 5 5.58 -2.24 -2.62
CA GLU A 5 6.24 -2.99 -3.70
C GLU A 5 7.73 -2.66 -3.79
N GLY A 6 8.08 -1.38 -3.73
CA GLY A 6 9.48 -0.93 -3.69
C GLY A 6 10.23 -1.51 -2.50
N MET A 7 9.64 -1.47 -1.30
CA MET A 7 10.25 -2.03 -0.10
C MET A 7 10.43 -3.55 -0.17
N LEU A 8 9.46 -4.27 -0.76
CA LEU A 8 9.55 -5.72 -0.95
C LEU A 8 10.70 -6.07 -1.91
N ALA A 9 10.83 -5.32 -3.00
CA ALA A 9 11.94 -5.48 -3.94
C ALA A 9 13.30 -5.20 -3.28
N LEU A 10 13.40 -4.11 -2.50
CA LEU A 10 14.60 -3.75 -1.75
C LEU A 10 14.95 -4.82 -0.71
N LYS A 11 13.98 -5.32 0.04
CA LYS A 11 14.20 -6.40 1.01
C LYS A 11 14.68 -7.68 0.34
N LYS A 12 14.07 -8.04 -0.80
CA LYS A 12 14.52 -9.19 -1.63
C LYS A 12 15.97 -9.03 -2.09
N TYR A 13 16.37 -7.80 -2.42
CA TYR A 13 17.73 -7.46 -2.83
C TYR A 13 18.73 -7.44 -1.67
N GLY A 14 18.28 -7.52 -0.41
CA GLY A 14 19.13 -7.53 0.78
C GLY A 14 19.24 -6.17 1.48
N VAL A 15 18.46 -5.18 1.08
CA VAL A 15 18.41 -3.87 1.76
C VAL A 15 17.43 -3.94 2.93
N GLN A 16 17.88 -3.46 4.10
CA GLN A 16 17.02 -3.40 5.29
C GLN A 16 15.89 -2.37 5.09
N PRO A 17 14.61 -2.75 5.28
CA PRO A 17 13.48 -1.84 5.08
C PRO A 17 13.55 -0.56 5.92
N ALA A 18 14.04 -0.63 7.16
CA ALA A 18 14.18 0.54 8.02
C ALA A 18 15.14 1.58 7.41
N THR A 19 16.32 1.15 6.97
CA THR A 19 17.30 2.01 6.30
C THR A 19 16.76 2.59 4.98
N ALA A 20 16.03 1.77 4.20
CA ALA A 20 15.41 2.26 2.97
C ALA A 20 14.37 3.36 3.24
N VAL A 21 13.55 3.20 4.29
CA VAL A 21 12.57 4.21 4.71
C VAL A 21 13.26 5.51 5.12
N GLU A 22 14.35 5.46 5.89
CA GLU A 22 15.12 6.64 6.30
C GLU A 22 15.65 7.42 5.09
N VAL A 23 16.31 6.73 4.16
CA VAL A 23 16.88 7.36 2.96
C VAL A 23 15.79 7.95 2.05
N ILE A 24 14.69 7.23 1.85
CA ILE A 24 13.59 7.70 1.00
C ILE A 24 12.90 8.92 1.63
N ASN A 25 12.69 8.93 2.94
CA ASN A 25 12.09 10.07 3.64
C ASN A 25 13.00 11.30 3.66
N ALA A 26 14.32 11.12 3.56
CA ALA A 26 15.28 12.22 3.39
C ALA A 26 15.43 12.70 1.93
N SER A 27 14.68 12.10 0.99
CA SER A 27 14.81 12.33 -0.46
C SER A 27 13.45 12.72 -1.08
N SER A 28 13.42 12.85 -2.42
CA SER A 28 12.21 13.22 -3.17
C SER A 28 11.08 12.17 -3.16
N GLY A 29 11.37 10.93 -2.76
CA GLY A 29 10.38 9.87 -2.60
C GLY A 29 9.58 9.94 -1.30
N ALA A 30 9.86 10.93 -0.45
CA ALA A 30 9.17 11.13 0.81
C ALA A 30 7.66 11.32 0.61
N SER A 31 6.88 10.62 1.42
CA SER A 31 5.43 10.80 1.52
C SER A 31 4.97 10.39 2.90
N LEU A 32 3.77 10.84 3.28
CA LEU A 32 3.15 10.40 4.54
C LEU A 32 3.09 8.88 4.66
N GLN A 33 2.93 8.18 3.53
CA GLN A 33 2.79 6.73 3.48
C GLN A 33 4.13 6.06 3.79
N VAL A 34 5.25 6.57 3.26
CA VAL A 34 6.59 6.04 3.56
C VAL A 34 6.96 6.33 5.02
N GLN A 35 6.67 7.52 5.54
CA GLN A 35 6.89 7.87 6.95
C GLN A 35 6.18 6.95 7.93
N ARG A 36 4.99 6.45 7.57
CA ARG A 36 4.15 5.60 8.43
C ARG A 36 4.38 4.10 8.26
N LEU A 37 5.20 3.67 7.30
CA LEU A 37 5.51 2.25 7.09
C LEU A 37 6.12 1.59 8.33
N PRO A 38 7.11 2.19 9.04
CA PRO A 38 7.70 1.60 10.23
C PRO A 38 6.68 1.23 11.29
N ASP A 39 5.80 2.18 11.65
CA ASP A 39 4.87 2.03 12.76
C ASP A 39 3.68 1.12 12.47
N ASN A 40 3.34 0.91 11.20
CA ASN A 40 2.15 0.16 10.82
C ASN A 40 2.46 -1.17 10.15
N VAL A 41 3.32 -1.18 9.12
CA VAL A 41 3.55 -2.35 8.28
C VAL A 41 4.77 -3.15 8.75
N ILE A 42 5.90 -2.46 9.00
CA ILE A 42 7.13 -3.12 9.45
C ILE A 42 6.96 -3.63 10.89
N SER A 43 6.36 -2.83 11.77
CA SER A 43 6.02 -3.24 13.14
C SER A 43 4.95 -4.35 13.24
N ARG A 44 4.30 -4.69 12.12
CA ARG A 44 3.15 -5.61 12.02
C ARG A 44 1.89 -5.17 12.77
N LYS A 45 1.79 -3.92 13.24
CA LYS A 45 0.61 -3.43 13.98
C LYS A 45 -0.64 -3.30 13.12
N PHE A 46 -0.48 -2.91 11.85
CA PHE A 46 -1.58 -2.63 10.91
C PHE A 46 -2.71 -1.81 11.53
N ALA A 47 -2.35 -0.70 12.20
CA ALA A 47 -3.24 0.03 13.09
C ALA A 47 -3.25 1.53 12.76
N TYR A 48 -3.33 1.87 11.47
CA TYR A 48 -3.39 3.26 11.05
C TYR A 48 -4.70 3.93 11.51
N GLY A 49 -5.79 3.16 11.57
CA GLY A 49 -7.10 3.59 12.02
C GLY A 49 -8.08 3.93 10.89
N PHE A 50 -7.91 3.33 9.69
CA PHE A 50 -8.87 3.55 8.60
C PHE A 50 -9.26 2.24 7.92
N ALA A 51 -10.57 2.00 7.83
CA ALA A 51 -11.12 0.75 7.33
C ALA A 51 -10.84 0.58 5.82
N LEU A 52 -10.42 -0.63 5.46
CA LEU A 52 -10.07 -1.04 4.11
C LEU A 52 -11.26 -0.92 3.15
N GLY A 53 -12.47 -1.29 3.58
CA GLY A 53 -13.68 -1.12 2.79
C GLY A 53 -14.02 0.35 2.53
N LEU A 54 -13.75 1.24 3.49
CA LEU A 54 -13.91 2.69 3.27
C LEU A 54 -12.87 3.23 2.28
N MET A 55 -11.61 2.79 2.41
CA MET A 55 -10.56 3.14 1.45
C MET A 55 -10.88 2.66 0.03
N HIS A 56 -11.36 1.41 -0.10
CA HIS A 56 -11.77 0.88 -1.40
C HIS A 56 -12.98 1.65 -1.96
N LYS A 57 -13.98 1.97 -1.13
CA LYS A 57 -15.13 2.80 -1.53
C LYS A 57 -14.69 4.15 -2.08
N ASP A 58 -13.81 4.87 -1.37
CA ASP A 58 -13.32 6.19 -1.78
C ASP A 58 -12.49 6.08 -3.08
N CYS A 59 -11.61 5.08 -3.18
CA CYS A 59 -10.82 4.85 -4.40
C CYS A 59 -11.69 4.46 -5.60
N ARG A 60 -12.79 3.71 -5.41
CA ARG A 60 -13.73 3.38 -6.48
C ARG A 60 -14.47 4.60 -7.00
N ILE A 61 -14.86 5.52 -6.12
CA ILE A 61 -15.45 6.82 -6.52
C ILE A 61 -14.44 7.61 -7.36
N ALA A 62 -13.19 7.72 -6.89
CA ALA A 62 -12.12 8.37 -7.65
C ALA A 62 -11.84 7.67 -8.99
N GLY A 63 -11.86 6.34 -9.01
CA GLY A 63 -11.67 5.52 -10.21
C GLY A 63 -12.73 5.80 -11.28
N ASN A 64 -14.00 5.93 -10.90
CA ASN A 64 -15.07 6.29 -11.82
C ASN A 64 -14.86 7.69 -12.43
N LEU A 65 -14.47 8.66 -11.59
CA LEU A 65 -14.15 10.00 -12.08
C LEU A 65 -12.99 9.96 -13.08
N VAL A 66 -11.89 9.31 -12.71
CA VAL A 66 -10.70 9.17 -13.56
C VAL A 66 -11.01 8.46 -14.87
N ALA A 67 -11.82 7.40 -14.84
CA ALA A 67 -12.24 6.70 -16.05
C ALA A 67 -13.00 7.62 -17.03
N SER A 68 -13.79 8.56 -16.51
CA SER A 68 -14.56 9.50 -17.34
C SER A 68 -13.78 10.73 -17.79
N GLN A 69 -12.86 11.24 -16.97
CA GLN A 69 -12.19 12.54 -17.21
C GLN A 69 -10.75 12.39 -17.70
N THR A 70 -10.13 11.24 -17.51
CA THR A 70 -8.73 11.00 -17.90
C THR A 70 -8.60 9.64 -18.61
N PRO A 71 -9.11 9.54 -19.85
CA PRO A 71 -8.96 8.33 -20.65
C PRO A 71 -7.49 7.90 -20.76
N GLY A 72 -7.22 6.62 -20.52
CA GLY A 72 -5.86 6.06 -20.54
C GLY A 72 -5.09 6.14 -19.22
N ALA A 73 -5.70 6.62 -18.13
CA ALA A 73 -5.09 6.55 -16.80
C ALA A 73 -4.78 5.09 -16.39
N THR A 74 -3.55 4.83 -15.93
CA THR A 74 -3.05 3.46 -15.72
C THR A 74 -2.99 3.04 -14.25
N LEU A 75 -2.75 3.99 -13.33
CA LEU A 75 -2.45 3.67 -11.92
C LEU A 75 -3.72 3.53 -11.08
N ILE A 76 -4.64 4.48 -11.17
CA ILE A 76 -5.86 4.50 -10.34
C ILE A 76 -6.72 3.24 -10.55
N PRO A 77 -6.97 2.75 -11.79
CA PRO A 77 -7.71 1.50 -11.98
C PRO A 77 -7.06 0.31 -11.27
N LYS A 78 -5.73 0.20 -11.34
CA LYS A 78 -4.98 -0.88 -10.65
C LYS A 78 -5.08 -0.77 -9.13
N VAL A 79 -5.04 0.44 -8.59
CA VAL A 79 -5.23 0.71 -7.16
C VAL A 79 -6.61 0.23 -6.70
N VAL A 80 -7.67 0.50 -7.46
CA VAL A 80 -9.03 0.03 -7.14
C VAL A 80 -9.08 -1.49 -7.13
N THR A 81 -8.52 -2.16 -8.14
CA THR A 81 -8.46 -3.63 -8.18
C THR A 81 -7.74 -4.21 -6.97
N LEU A 82 -6.54 -3.70 -6.64
CA LEU A 82 -5.75 -4.20 -5.50
C LEU A 82 -6.46 -4.00 -4.15
N LEU A 83 -7.18 -2.89 -3.98
CA LEU A 83 -7.98 -2.65 -2.77
C LEU A 83 -9.17 -3.60 -2.68
N GLY A 84 -9.83 -3.90 -3.79
CA GLY A 84 -10.91 -4.88 -3.84
C GLY A 84 -10.44 -6.29 -3.47
N GLU A 85 -9.30 -6.72 -4.01
CA GLU A 85 -8.68 -8.02 -3.66
C GLU A 85 -8.31 -8.08 -2.17
N ALA A 86 -7.77 -6.99 -1.61
CA ALA A 86 -7.43 -6.92 -0.19
C ALA A 86 -8.69 -6.93 0.70
N GLU A 87 -9.76 -6.23 0.29
CA GLU A 87 -11.03 -6.23 1.01
C GLU A 87 -11.67 -7.63 1.02
N GLU A 88 -11.65 -8.34 -0.10
CA GLU A 88 -12.13 -9.73 -0.18
C GLU A 88 -11.31 -10.66 0.72
N ARG A 89 -9.99 -10.47 0.76
CA ARG A 89 -9.05 -11.29 1.54
C ARG A 89 -9.15 -11.07 3.05
N TYR A 90 -9.27 -9.81 3.50
CA TYR A 90 -9.13 -9.44 4.92
C TYR A 90 -10.41 -8.88 5.55
N GLY A 91 -11.44 -8.67 4.74
CA GLY A 91 -12.71 -8.10 5.16
C GLY A 91 -12.71 -6.56 5.18
N PRO A 92 -13.90 -5.94 5.10
CA PRO A 92 -14.06 -4.49 4.97
C PRO A 92 -13.60 -3.71 6.21
N ASN A 93 -13.61 -4.34 7.38
CA ASN A 93 -13.23 -3.72 8.67
C ASN A 93 -11.73 -3.81 8.99
N ALA A 94 -10.94 -4.49 8.16
CA ALA A 94 -9.49 -4.49 8.30
C ALA A 94 -8.93 -3.08 8.14
N ASP A 95 -7.80 -2.77 8.77
CA ASP A 95 -7.09 -1.53 8.47
C ASP A 95 -6.57 -1.55 7.03
N TYR A 96 -6.66 -0.41 6.31
CA TYR A 96 -6.27 -0.35 4.90
C TYR A 96 -4.79 -0.66 4.68
N THR A 97 -3.93 -0.51 5.70
CA THR A 97 -2.51 -0.90 5.62
C THR A 97 -2.31 -2.41 5.45
N GLN A 98 -3.33 -3.24 5.72
CA GLN A 98 -3.29 -4.68 5.46
C GLN A 98 -3.18 -5.01 3.96
N ILE A 99 -3.40 -4.06 3.06
CA ILE A 99 -3.03 -4.24 1.64
C ILE A 99 -1.54 -4.58 1.46
N ALA A 100 -0.68 -4.17 2.40
CA ALA A 100 0.72 -4.57 2.37
C ALA A 100 0.89 -6.08 2.54
N ARG A 101 0.06 -6.73 3.39
CA ARG A 101 0.08 -8.19 3.59
C ARG A 101 -0.28 -8.93 2.30
N LEU A 102 -1.22 -8.41 1.51
CA LEU A 102 -1.57 -9.03 0.23
C LEU A 102 -0.35 -9.11 -0.69
N LEU A 103 0.46 -8.04 -0.72
CA LEU A 103 1.68 -7.97 -1.53
C LEU A 103 2.81 -8.83 -0.94
N GLU A 104 2.92 -8.90 0.39
CA GLU A 104 3.84 -9.81 1.07
C GLU A 104 3.53 -11.28 0.73
N GLU A 105 2.25 -11.67 0.81
CA GLU A 105 1.77 -13.02 0.47
C GLU A 105 2.08 -13.39 -0.98
N ARG A 106 1.91 -12.46 -1.92
CA ARG A 106 2.23 -12.67 -3.35
C ARG A 106 3.72 -12.87 -3.62
N THR A 107 4.57 -12.24 -2.82
CA THR A 107 6.03 -12.28 -3.01
C THR A 107 6.73 -13.32 -2.16
N GLY A 108 6.07 -13.83 -1.11
CA GLY A 108 6.67 -14.68 -0.10
C GLY A 108 7.64 -13.93 0.82
N ILE A 109 7.59 -12.60 0.84
CA ILE A 109 8.51 -11.74 1.60
C ILE A 109 7.70 -10.87 2.55
N THR A 110 8.02 -10.92 3.84
CA THR A 110 7.43 -10.04 4.87
C THR A 110 8.33 -8.84 5.09
N LEU A 111 7.80 -7.63 5.25
CA LEU A 111 8.60 -6.41 5.50
C LEU A 111 9.05 -6.26 6.95
N GLY A 112 8.25 -6.74 7.91
CA GLY A 112 8.66 -6.84 9.32
C GLY A 112 9.70 -7.90 9.61
#